data_AF-A0A924LNQ1-F1
#
_entry.id   AF-A0A924LNQ1-F1
#
_cell.length_a   1.000
_cell.length_b   1.000
_cell.length_c   1.000
_cell.angle_alpha   90.00
_cell.angle_beta   90.00
_cell.angle_gamma   90.00
#
_symmetry.space_group_name_H-M   'P 1'
#
loop_
_entity.id
_entity.type
_entity.pdbx_description
1 polymer ?
#
loop_
_entity_poly.entity_id
_entity_poly.type
_entity_poly.pdbx_seq_one_letter_code
_entity_poly.pdbx_strand_id
1 'polypeptide(L)'
;MAVPLSPPAAVATGTAYTRARLTTQVQALLADRRVAGAGPTAPRGRLATPAGLRDCVNALGATGAPLAVDLATFDGSPAAIFVLPAAGGGREVWVVSPSCRPGADGTRYFTRLP
;
A
#
# COMPACT_ATOMS: atom_id res chain seq x y z
N MET A 1 6.66 -3.63 -27.50
CA MET A 1 6.03 -2.45 -26.88
C MET A 1 6.20 -2.61 -25.36
N ALA A 2 7.18 -1.93 -24.77
CA ALA A 2 7.40 -1.98 -23.33
C ALA A 2 6.44 -1.00 -22.67
N VAL A 3 5.47 -1.49 -21.91
CA VAL A 3 4.70 -0.64 -21.01
C VAL A 3 5.72 -0.06 -20.03
N PRO A 4 5.90 1.28 -19.93
CA PRO A 4 6.74 1.82 -18.88
C PRO A 4 6.13 1.33 -17.57
N LEU A 5 6.88 0.54 -16.82
CA LEU A 5 6.53 0.12 -15.47
C LEU A 5 6.58 1.39 -14.61
N SER A 6 5.53 2.20 -14.71
CA SER A 6 5.35 3.35 -13.84
C SER A 6 5.47 2.84 -12.41
N PRO A 7 6.25 3.54 -11.55
CA PRO A 7 6.33 3.15 -10.17
C PRO A 7 4.90 3.07 -9.62
N PRO A 8 4.60 2.07 -8.77
CA PRO A 8 3.26 1.85 -8.25
C PRO A 8 2.84 3.11 -7.50
N ALA A 9 2.07 3.97 -8.17
CA ALA A 9 1.51 5.17 -7.57
C ALA A 9 0.54 4.72 -6.49
N ALA A 10 0.46 5.44 -5.38
CA ALA A 10 -0.65 5.21 -4.46
C ALA A 10 -1.96 5.39 -5.22
N VAL A 11 -2.93 4.53 -4.94
CA VAL A 11 -4.31 4.73 -5.35
C VAL A 11 -5.11 5.13 -4.11
N ALA A 12 -6.21 5.83 -4.28
CA ALA A 12 -7.16 6.05 -3.20
C ALA A 12 -8.48 5.39 -3.60
N THR A 13 -8.64 4.11 -3.27
CA THR A 13 -9.87 3.38 -3.63
C THR A 13 -11.05 3.76 -2.74
N GLY A 14 -10.78 4.33 -1.56
CA GLY A 14 -11.81 4.56 -0.54
C GLY A 14 -12.28 3.29 0.17
N THR A 15 -11.60 2.16 -0.03
CA THR A 15 -11.97 0.88 0.58
C THR A 15 -11.92 0.95 2.11
N ALA A 16 -12.96 0.43 2.77
CA ALA A 16 -12.97 0.26 4.21
C ALA A 16 -12.35 -1.09 4.59
N TYR A 17 -11.03 -1.11 4.77
CA TYR A 17 -10.32 -2.30 5.22
C TYR A 17 -10.67 -2.61 6.68
N THR A 18 -10.73 -3.89 7.00
CA THR A 18 -10.92 -4.38 8.36
C THR A 18 -9.96 -5.52 8.63
N ARG A 19 -9.51 -5.71 9.88
CA ARG A 19 -8.65 -6.87 10.21
C ARG A 19 -9.25 -8.19 9.75
N ALA A 20 -10.56 -8.36 9.93
CA ALA A 20 -11.27 -9.59 9.62
C ALA A 20 -11.30 -9.93 8.12
N ARG A 21 -11.18 -8.93 7.24
CA ARG A 21 -11.29 -9.11 5.78
C ARG A 21 -10.04 -8.66 5.01
N LEU A 22 -8.99 -8.24 5.71
CA LEU A 22 -7.81 -7.62 5.11
C LEU A 22 -7.19 -8.50 4.01
N THR A 23 -7.05 -9.81 4.27
CA THR A 23 -6.50 -10.75 3.29
C THR A 23 -7.30 -10.75 1.98
N THR A 24 -8.63 -10.93 2.06
CA THR A 24 -9.49 -10.97 0.88
C THR A 24 -9.54 -9.61 0.16
N GLN A 25 -9.57 -8.52 0.92
CA GLN A 25 -9.58 -7.15 0.38
C GLN A 25 -8.28 -6.81 -0.34
N VAL A 26 -7.13 -7.21 0.21
CA VAL A 26 -5.82 -7.02 -0.42
C VAL A 26 -5.68 -7.86 -1.68
N GLN A 27 -6.18 -9.10 -1.68
CA GLN A 27 -6.18 -9.92 -2.90
C GLN A 27 -7.03 -9.28 -4.01
N ALA A 28 -8.19 -8.70 -3.67
CA ALA A 28 -9.00 -7.95 -4.63
C ALA A 28 -8.26 -6.71 -5.18
N LEU A 29 -7.63 -5.91 -4.30
CA LEU A 29 -6.79 -4.77 -4.71
C LEU A 29 -5.70 -5.17 -5.71
N LEU A 30 -5.04 -6.31 -5.46
CA LEU A 30 -3.99 -6.83 -6.33
C LEU A 30 -4.54 -7.35 -7.66
N ALA A 31 -5.73 -7.95 -7.66
CA ALA A 31 -6.41 -8.38 -8.88
C ALA A 31 -6.81 -7.17 -9.73
N ASP A 32 -7.41 -6.14 -9.13
CA ASP A 32 -7.82 -4.91 -9.81
C ASP A 32 -6.62 -4.12 -10.35
N ARG A 33 -5.50 -4.07 -9.62
CA ARG A 33 -4.27 -3.42 -10.10
C ARG A 33 -3.64 -4.07 -11.32
N ARG A 34 -3.81 -5.38 -11.51
CA ARG A 34 -3.39 -6.03 -12.76
C ARG A 34 -4.22 -5.58 -13.95
N VAL A 35 -5.41 -5.03 -13.70
CA VAL A 35 -6.36 -4.54 -14.71
C VAL A 35 -6.28 -3.02 -14.88
N ALA A 36 -5.81 -2.27 -13.87
CA ALA A 36 -5.83 -0.81 -13.85
C ALA A 36 -4.71 -0.16 -14.70
N GLY A 37 -5.01 0.11 -15.97
CA GLY A 37 -4.24 0.99 -16.87
C GLY A 37 -4.73 2.45 -16.95
N ALA A 38 -5.74 2.86 -16.18
CA ALA A 38 -6.24 4.25 -16.14
C ALA A 38 -6.85 4.54 -14.75
N GLY A 39 -6.43 5.65 -14.13
CA GLY A 39 -6.30 5.78 -12.68
C GLY A 39 -7.57 6.08 -11.84
N PRO A 40 -7.65 5.55 -10.61
CA PRO A 40 -8.47 6.06 -9.49
C PRO A 40 -8.04 7.46 -9.06
N THR A 41 -8.89 8.16 -8.28
CA THR A 41 -8.68 9.51 -7.75
C THR A 41 -7.26 9.71 -7.20
N ALA A 42 -6.60 10.79 -7.63
CA ALA A 42 -5.25 11.13 -7.20
C ALA A 42 -5.19 11.20 -5.66
N PRO A 43 -4.33 10.41 -5.01
CA PRO A 43 -4.17 10.48 -3.56
C PRO A 43 -3.69 11.87 -3.17
N ARG A 44 -4.03 12.33 -1.96
CA ARG A 44 -3.57 13.61 -1.41
C ARG A 44 -2.65 13.38 -0.21
N GLY A 45 -1.61 14.21 -0.07
CA GLY A 45 -0.64 14.13 1.03
C GLY A 45 0.70 13.51 0.63
N ARG A 46 1.61 13.29 1.60
CA ARG A 46 2.99 12.81 1.35
C ARG A 46 3.03 11.50 0.55
N LEU A 47 2.14 10.58 0.87
CA LEU A 47 2.05 9.26 0.23
C LEU A 47 1.48 9.32 -1.20
N ALA A 48 1.01 10.48 -1.67
CA ALA A 48 0.64 10.68 -3.07
C ALA A 48 1.86 10.85 -3.98
N THR A 49 3.02 11.16 -3.41
CA THR A 49 4.26 11.41 -4.15
C THR A 49 5.16 10.17 -4.14
N PRO A 50 5.89 9.88 -5.23
CA PRO A 50 6.87 8.79 -5.24
C PRO A 50 7.95 8.93 -4.17
N ALA A 51 8.34 10.16 -3.83
CA ALA A 51 9.31 10.44 -2.76
C ALA A 51 8.74 10.06 -1.39
N GLY A 52 7.54 10.53 -1.04
CA GLY A 52 6.93 10.21 0.26
C GLY A 52 6.58 8.73 0.42
N LEU A 53 6.26 8.02 -0.66
CA LEU A 53 6.12 6.56 -0.64
C LEU A 53 7.44 5.87 -0.31
N ARG A 54 8.53 6.30 -0.93
CA ARG A 54 9.86 5.73 -0.70
C ARG A 54 10.33 5.97 0.73
N ASP A 55 10.12 7.18 1.25
CA ASP A 55 10.46 7.52 2.63
C ASP A 55 9.67 6.66 3.62
N CYS A 56 8.39 6.40 3.33
CA CYS A 56 7.56 5.52 4.15
C CYS A 56 8.04 4.07 4.13
N VAL A 57 8.33 3.52 2.94
CA VAL A 57 8.86 2.16 2.80
C VAL A 57 10.21 2.01 3.52
N ASN A 58 11.08 3.02 3.42
CA ASN A 58 12.34 3.06 4.16
C ASN A 58 12.12 3.11 5.68
N ALA A 59 11.14 3.89 6.15
CA ALA A 59 10.78 3.93 7.56
C ALA A 59 10.25 2.58 8.08
N LEU A 60 9.51 1.85 7.25
CA LEU A 60 9.05 0.49 7.57
C LEU A 60 10.19 -0.54 7.63
N GLY A 61 11.40 -0.19 7.20
CA GLY A 61 12.51 -1.13 7.04
C GLY A 61 12.25 -2.17 5.95
N ALA A 62 11.21 -1.99 5.14
CA ALA A 62 10.82 -2.93 4.11
C ALA A 62 11.70 -2.73 2.87
N THR A 63 12.28 -3.81 2.37
CA THR A 63 13.16 -3.78 1.20
C THR A 63 12.38 -4.15 -0.05
N GLY A 64 12.33 -3.25 -1.03
CA GLY A 64 11.73 -3.51 -2.33
C GLY A 64 10.64 -2.50 -2.73
N ALA A 65 10.24 -2.55 -3.99
CA ALA A 65 9.14 -1.73 -4.47
C ALA A 65 7.80 -2.31 -3.99
N PRO A 66 6.90 -1.49 -3.40
CA PRO A 66 5.58 -1.97 -3.01
C PRO A 66 4.79 -2.41 -4.24
N LEU A 67 4.20 -3.58 -4.23
CA LEU A 67 3.34 -4.09 -5.32
C LEU A 67 2.06 -3.26 -5.45
N ALA A 68 1.50 -2.88 -4.31
CA ALA A 68 0.32 -2.03 -4.23
C ALA A 68 0.40 -1.06 -3.04
N VAL A 69 -0.14 0.13 -3.24
CA VAL A 69 -0.36 1.10 -2.17
C VAL A 69 -1.75 1.69 -2.32
N ASP A 70 -2.55 1.60 -1.26
CA ASP A 70 -3.92 2.13 -1.23
C ASP A 70 -4.12 3.07 -0.02
N LEU A 71 -4.50 4.32 -0.29
CA LEU A 71 -4.90 5.29 0.73
C LEU A 71 -6.39 5.14 0.99
N ALA A 72 -6.72 4.59 2.14
CA ALA A 72 -8.07 4.15 2.45
C ALA A 72 -8.35 4.27 3.96
N THR A 73 -9.28 3.47 4.48
CA THR A 73 -9.47 3.35 5.93
C THR A 73 -9.20 1.92 6.39
N PHE A 74 -8.71 1.77 7.61
CA PHE A 74 -8.52 0.50 8.30
C PHE A 74 -9.18 0.56 9.66
N ASP A 75 -10.11 -0.37 9.92
CA ASP A 75 -10.95 -0.41 11.11
C ASP A 75 -11.59 0.97 11.42
N GLY A 76 -12.09 1.64 10.38
CA GLY A 76 -12.76 2.95 10.47
C GLY A 76 -11.82 4.16 10.61
N SER A 77 -10.50 3.97 10.66
CA SER A 77 -9.54 5.06 10.72
C SER A 77 -8.81 5.26 9.38
N PRO A 78 -8.49 6.48 8.96
CA PRO A 78 -7.63 6.73 7.81
C PRO A 78 -6.29 5.97 7.93
N ALA A 79 -5.92 5.22 6.89
CA ALA A 79 -4.72 4.41 6.83
C ALA A 79 -4.22 4.26 5.39
N ALA A 80 -2.94 3.94 5.25
CA ALA A 80 -2.35 3.51 4.00
C ALA A 80 -2.03 2.02 4.08
N ILE A 81 -2.49 1.26 3.09
CA ILE A 81 -2.25 -0.18 2.96
C ILE A 81 -1.12 -0.36 1.95
N PHE A 82 0.03 -0.81 2.43
CA PHE A 82 1.18 -1.16 1.62
C PHE A 82 1.23 -2.67 1.46
N VAL A 83 1.35 -3.12 0.23
CA VAL A 83 1.55 -4.54 -0.10
C VAL A 83 2.93 -4.67 -0.71
N LEU A 84 3.85 -5.30 0.01
CA LEU A 84 5.24 -5.51 -0.40
C LEU A 84 5.50 -7.00 -0.68
N PRO A 85 6.47 -7.32 -1.55
CA PRO A 85 6.92 -8.69 -1.69
C PRO A 85 7.66 -9.12 -0.40
N ALA A 86 7.36 -10.30 0.12
CA ALA A 86 8.06 -10.83 1.29
C ALA A 86 9.38 -11.49 0.89
N ALA A 87 10.42 -11.32 1.71
CA ALA A 87 11.65 -12.11 1.59
C ALA A 87 11.33 -13.60 1.84
N GLY A 88 11.55 -14.45 0.82
CA GLY A 88 11.25 -15.88 0.87
C GLY A 88 9.94 -16.31 0.20
N GLY A 89 9.22 -15.39 -0.47
CA GLY A 89 7.95 -15.68 -1.13
C GLY A 89 6.74 -15.27 -0.30
N GLY A 90 5.61 -15.05 -0.97
CA GLY A 90 4.42 -14.45 -0.37
C GLY A 90 4.47 -12.91 -0.39
N ARG A 91 3.64 -12.29 0.45
CA ARG A 91 3.43 -10.84 0.47
C ARG A 91 3.33 -10.32 1.90
N GLU A 92 3.85 -9.14 2.14
CA GLU A 92 3.70 -8.44 3.41
C GLU A 92 2.72 -7.30 3.26
N VAL A 93 1.73 -7.27 4.14
CA VAL A 93 0.73 -6.21 4.20
C VAL A 93 0.99 -5.38 5.43
N TRP A 94 1.33 -4.12 5.18
CA TRP A 94 1.59 -3.12 6.20
C TRP A 94 0.47 -2.09 6.19
N VAL A 95 -0.18 -1.92 7.33
CA VAL A 95 -1.18 -0.88 7.54
C VAL A 95 -0.53 0.22 8.35
N VAL A 96 -0.36 1.39 7.74
CA VAL A 96 0.32 2.52 8.38
C VAL A 96 -0.60 3.73 8.46
N SER A 97 -0.27 4.66 9.34
CA SER A 97 -0.89 5.98 9.34
C SER A 97 -0.66 6.69 8.00
N PRO A 98 -1.62 7.48 7.46
CA PRO A 98 -1.44 8.26 6.24
C PRO A 98 -0.31 9.30 6.34
N SER A 99 0.10 9.62 7.57
CA SER A 99 1.19 10.55 7.85
C SER A 99 2.59 9.93 7.76
N CYS A 100 2.69 8.59 7.61
CA CYS A 100 3.90 7.75 7.61
C CYS A 100 5.20 8.54 7.78
N ARG A 101 5.64 8.67 9.04
CA ARG A 101 6.76 9.54 9.40
C ARG A 101 8.04 8.71 9.54
N PRO A 102 9.20 9.22 9.10
CA PRO A 102 10.49 8.59 9.38
C PRO A 102 10.72 8.45 10.89
N GLY A 103 11.16 7.26 11.34
CA GLY A 103 11.49 6.97 12.75
C GLY A 103 10.30 6.64 13.66
N ALA A 104 9.08 6.68 13.13
CA ALA A 104 7.89 6.12 13.76
C ALA A 104 6.98 5.64 12.63
N ASP A 105 7.14 4.37 12.26
CA ASP A 105 6.58 3.73 11.06
C ASP A 105 5.05 3.90 10.99
N GLY A 106 4.43 4.24 12.12
CA GLY A 106 2.99 4.47 12.22
C GLY A 106 2.20 3.21 11.90
N THR A 107 2.88 2.05 11.94
CA THR A 107 2.34 0.73 11.69
C THR A 107 1.26 0.45 12.72
N ARG A 108 0.03 0.37 12.24
CA ARG A 108 -1.15 0.01 13.02
C ARG A 108 -1.40 -1.50 12.99
N TYR A 109 -1.02 -2.13 11.89
CA TYR A 109 -1.18 -3.57 11.70
C TYR A 109 -0.20 -4.08 10.66
N PHE A 110 0.27 -5.30 10.86
CA PHE A 110 1.15 -6.01 9.94
C PHE A 110 0.67 -7.45 9.83
N THR A 111 0.64 -7.99 8.61
CA THR A 111 0.43 -9.41 8.37
C THR A 111 1.19 -9.88 7.15
N ARG A 112 1.56 -11.16 7.14
CA ARG A 112 2.16 -11.82 5.98
C ARG A 112 1.13 -12.75 5.36
N LEU A 113 0.92 -12.57 4.06
CA LEU A 113 0.11 -13.45 3.23
C LEU A 113 1.03 -14.46 2.55
N PRO A 114 0.64 -15.75 2.49
CA PRO A 114 1.34 -16.74 1.68
C PRO A 114 1.23 -16.44 0.18
#